data_AF-A0A552YZ20-F1
#
_entry.id   AF-A0A552YZ20-F1
#
_cell.length_a   1.000
_cell.length_b   1.000
_cell.length_c   1.000
_cell.angle_alpha   90.00
_cell.angle_beta   90.00
_cell.angle_gamma   90.00
#
_symmetry.space_group_name_H-M   'P 1'
#
loop_
_entity.id
_entity.type
_entity.pdbx_description
1 polymer ?
#
loop_
_entity_poly.entity_id
_entity_poly.type
_entity_poly.pdbx_seq_one_letter_code
_entity_poly.pdbx_strand_id
1 'polypeptide(L)'
;MNSSDYWRKREEKWQEEQLKNDKKHLKVIMDKLFEAQEAIQKEINANWQNFANGQGISISEAMKRADKMDVKAFANKAKKYVEEKDFSHQANQILKLYNLTMRVNRLELLKASIGLELIALFDELGKYFSKQLTDTALEEYKRQAGILGLSVPKGGYSEQIKKVLESGFKSENFTSFSDRLWQYQFELKADIEKLLIRSVTQGKNPKKLAPQLKKYLTDKGRENATYNVQRLMITETTRVQTAIQEESYKKADIESYEYIAEPSACPICGALNGKIFKLKD
;
A
#
# COMPACT_ATOMS: atom_id res chain seq x y z
N MET A 1 -33.62 -21.43 17.65
CA MET A 1 -32.45 -21.52 16.74
C MET A 1 -31.57 -22.63 17.26
N ASN A 2 -31.16 -23.58 16.41
CA ASN A 2 -30.16 -24.56 16.82
C ASN A 2 -28.78 -23.86 17.00
N SER A 3 -27.84 -24.52 17.68
CA SER A 3 -26.51 -23.93 17.95
C SER A 3 -25.75 -23.60 16.67
N SER A 4 -25.88 -24.41 15.61
CA SER A 4 -25.18 -24.19 14.33
C SER A 4 -25.67 -22.94 13.60
N ASP A 5 -26.99 -22.74 13.47
CA ASP A 5 -27.60 -21.57 12.85
C ASP A 5 -27.22 -20.27 13.58
N TYR A 6 -27.04 -20.35 14.90
CA TYR A 6 -26.58 -19.22 15.71
C TYR A 6 -25.16 -18.80 15.34
N TRP A 7 -24.24 -19.74 15.28
CA TRP A 7 -22.85 -19.45 14.93
C TRP A 7 -22.70 -19.00 13.48
N ARG A 8 -23.44 -19.62 12.54
CA ARG A 8 -23.45 -19.19 11.13
C ARG A 8 -23.89 -17.74 10.98
N LYS A 9 -25.04 -17.36 11.54
CA LYS A 9 -25.53 -15.97 11.46
C LYS A 9 -24.58 -14.97 12.09
N ARG A 10 -23.87 -15.38 13.14
CA ARG A 10 -22.86 -14.53 13.79
C ARG A 10 -21.64 -14.33 12.90
N GLU A 11 -21.18 -15.39 12.25
CA GLU A 11 -20.06 -15.33 11.32
C GLU A 11 -20.41 -14.53 10.07
N GLU A 12 -21.59 -14.76 9.46
CA GLU A 12 -22.09 -13.97 8.33
C GLU A 12 -22.14 -12.47 8.66
N LYS A 13 -22.66 -12.11 9.84
CA LYS A 13 -22.71 -10.71 10.28
C LYS A 13 -21.31 -10.11 10.46
N TRP A 14 -20.36 -10.89 10.97
CA TRP A 14 -18.97 -10.46 11.10
C TRP A 14 -18.32 -10.26 9.72
N GLN A 15 -18.53 -11.18 8.78
CA GLN A 15 -18.07 -11.07 7.40
C GLN A 15 -18.64 -9.83 6.69
N GLU A 16 -19.94 -9.53 6.87
CA GLU A 16 -20.54 -8.30 6.34
C GLU A 16 -19.89 -7.02 6.90
N GLU A 17 -19.48 -7.03 8.16
CA GLU A 17 -18.77 -5.92 8.79
C GLU A 17 -17.35 -5.78 8.25
N GLN A 18 -16.62 -6.89 8.07
CA GLN A 18 -15.31 -6.90 7.42
C GLN A 18 -15.38 -6.33 6.00
N LEU A 19 -16.35 -6.76 5.18
CA LEU A 19 -16.55 -6.22 3.83
C LEU A 19 -16.87 -4.70 3.83
N LYS A 20 -17.50 -4.17 4.88
CA LYS A 20 -17.69 -2.73 5.04
C LYS A 20 -16.39 -2.02 5.42
N ASN A 21 -15.57 -2.63 6.27
CA ASN A 21 -14.28 -2.08 6.66
C ASN A 21 -13.30 -2.09 5.49
N ASP A 22 -13.25 -3.15 4.69
CA ASP A 22 -12.47 -3.21 3.45
C ASP A 22 -12.79 -2.06 2.49
N LYS A 23 -14.08 -1.73 2.32
CA LYS A 23 -14.51 -0.57 1.51
C LYS A 23 -14.01 0.76 2.10
N LYS A 24 -13.95 0.90 3.42
CA LYS A 24 -13.41 2.10 4.08
C LYS A 24 -11.90 2.19 3.86
N HIS A 25 -11.16 1.10 4.07
CA HIS A 25 -9.71 1.04 3.83
C HIS A 25 -9.38 1.37 2.37
N LEU A 26 -10.16 0.80 1.44
CA LEU A 26 -10.06 1.07 0.02
C LEU A 26 -10.19 2.56 -0.30
N LYS A 27 -11.16 3.25 0.31
CA LYS A 27 -11.36 4.69 0.14
C LYS A 27 -10.15 5.48 0.63
N VAL A 28 -9.64 5.18 1.83
CA VAL A 28 -8.46 5.87 2.40
C VAL A 28 -7.22 5.67 1.52
N ILE A 29 -6.99 4.46 1.01
CA ILE A 29 -5.88 4.17 0.09
C ILE A 29 -6.03 4.97 -1.21
N MET A 30 -7.25 5.03 -1.77
CA MET A 30 -7.52 5.82 -2.98
C MET A 30 -7.30 7.30 -2.77
N ASP A 31 -7.73 7.86 -1.64
CA ASP A 31 -7.57 9.28 -1.32
C ASP A 31 -6.07 9.64 -1.26
N LYS A 32 -5.25 8.82 -0.58
CA LYS A 32 -3.77 9.01 -0.53
C LYS A 32 -3.11 8.95 -1.91
N LEU A 33 -3.51 8.00 -2.75
CA LEU A 33 -2.98 7.86 -4.11
C LEU A 33 -3.41 9.02 -5.02
N PHE A 34 -4.62 9.53 -4.83
CA PHE A 34 -5.12 10.70 -5.55
C PHE A 34 -4.35 11.97 -5.14
N GLU A 35 -4.13 12.20 -3.86
CA GLU A 35 -3.32 13.31 -3.35
C GLU A 35 -1.89 13.28 -3.92
N ALA A 36 -1.25 12.11 -3.90
CA ALA A 36 0.08 11.92 -4.47
C ALA A 36 0.10 12.16 -5.99
N GLN A 37 -0.92 11.71 -6.71
CA GLN A 37 -1.07 12.00 -8.13
C GLN A 37 -1.16 13.51 -8.40
N GLU A 38 -1.97 14.24 -7.63
CA GLU A 38 -2.09 15.69 -7.78
C GLU A 38 -0.76 16.40 -7.48
N ALA A 39 -0.05 15.98 -6.44
CA ALA A 39 1.27 16.50 -6.09
C ALA A 39 2.29 16.27 -7.22
N ILE A 40 2.36 15.05 -7.76
CA ILE A 40 3.23 14.70 -8.89
C ILE A 40 2.87 15.53 -10.13
N GLN A 41 1.58 15.67 -10.46
CA GLN A 41 1.15 16.45 -11.60
C GLN A 41 1.50 17.94 -11.45
N LYS A 42 1.34 18.51 -10.25
CA LYS A 42 1.76 19.88 -9.93
C LYS A 42 3.26 20.05 -10.08
N GLU A 43 4.06 19.10 -9.59
CA GLU A 43 5.53 19.12 -9.71
C GLU A 43 5.96 19.11 -11.17
N ILE A 44 5.42 18.20 -11.99
CA ILE A 44 5.70 18.13 -13.42
C ILE A 44 5.36 19.47 -14.10
N ASN A 45 4.16 20.02 -13.84
CA ASN A 45 3.71 21.26 -14.47
C ASN A 45 4.58 22.45 -14.06
N ALA A 46 4.83 22.62 -12.76
CA ALA A 46 5.63 23.72 -12.23
C ALA A 46 7.06 23.69 -12.75
N ASN A 47 7.66 22.49 -12.83
CA ASN A 47 9.00 22.31 -13.37
C ASN A 47 9.08 22.88 -14.79
N TRP A 48 8.25 22.41 -15.72
CA TRP A 48 8.30 22.81 -17.13
C TRP A 48 7.83 24.24 -17.38
N GLN A 49 6.82 24.72 -16.65
CA GLN A 49 6.31 26.09 -16.80
C GLN A 49 7.33 27.13 -16.35
N ASN A 50 7.99 26.91 -15.21
CA ASN A 50 9.04 27.81 -14.73
C ASN A 50 10.22 27.86 -15.70
N PHE A 51 10.54 26.76 -16.40
CA PHE A 51 11.58 26.75 -17.42
C PHE A 51 11.23 27.57 -18.64
N ALA A 52 10.04 27.29 -19.18
CA ALA A 52 9.53 27.93 -20.38
C ALA A 52 9.50 29.46 -20.18
N ASN A 53 8.97 29.92 -19.04
CA ASN A 53 8.93 31.32 -18.69
C ASN A 53 10.32 31.95 -18.55
N GLY A 54 11.24 31.29 -17.84
CA GLY A 54 12.60 31.81 -17.63
C GLY A 54 13.46 31.88 -18.89
N GLN A 55 13.12 31.11 -19.92
CA GLN A 55 13.82 31.09 -21.21
C GLN A 55 13.06 31.81 -22.34
N GLY A 56 11.84 32.29 -22.08
CA GLY A 56 10.97 32.91 -23.10
C GLY A 56 10.57 31.96 -24.23
N ILE A 57 10.58 30.64 -23.99
CA ILE A 57 10.28 29.60 -24.99
C ILE A 57 8.97 28.88 -24.67
N SER A 58 8.41 28.19 -25.66
CA SER A 58 7.22 27.34 -25.42
C SER A 58 7.55 26.15 -24.51
N ILE A 59 6.56 25.62 -23.78
CA ILE A 59 6.75 24.41 -22.94
C ILE A 59 7.25 23.21 -23.76
N SER A 60 6.78 23.06 -24.99
CA SER A 60 7.22 21.99 -25.91
C SER A 60 8.72 22.11 -26.22
N GLU A 61 9.18 23.33 -26.45
CA GLU A 61 10.58 23.64 -26.73
C GLU A 61 11.45 23.54 -25.47
N ALA A 62 10.90 23.94 -24.32
CA ALA A 62 11.49 23.75 -23.00
C ALA A 62 11.75 22.26 -22.69
N MET A 63 10.85 21.37 -23.11
CA MET A 63 11.03 19.93 -22.97
C MET A 63 12.09 19.35 -23.92
N LYS A 64 12.24 19.92 -25.12
CA LYS A 64 13.29 19.49 -26.08
C LYS A 64 14.68 19.96 -25.67
N ARG A 65 14.79 21.15 -25.07
CA ARG A 65 16.05 21.76 -24.63
C ARG A 65 16.40 21.36 -23.19
N ALA A 66 16.36 20.07 -22.85
CA ALA A 66 16.57 19.58 -21.47
C ALA A 66 17.99 19.89 -20.94
N ASP A 67 18.25 21.15 -20.59
CA ASP A 67 19.51 21.67 -20.12
C ASP A 67 19.64 21.61 -18.59
N LYS A 68 20.85 21.87 -18.10
CA LYS A 68 21.22 21.80 -16.68
C LYS A 68 20.36 22.77 -15.84
N MET A 69 19.94 22.33 -14.65
CA MET A 69 19.08 23.09 -13.74
C MET A 69 19.73 23.26 -12.35
N ASP A 70 19.27 24.26 -11.61
CA ASP A 70 19.73 24.62 -10.26
C ASP A 70 19.31 23.57 -9.21
N VAL A 71 20.32 22.95 -8.59
CA VAL A 71 20.20 21.86 -7.60
C VAL A 71 19.64 22.36 -6.26
N LYS A 72 19.66 23.68 -6.00
CA LYS A 72 19.25 24.25 -4.71
C LYS A 72 17.77 24.05 -4.38
N ALA A 73 16.87 24.15 -5.37
CA ALA A 73 15.43 24.00 -5.13
C ALA A 73 15.07 22.57 -4.70
N PHE A 74 15.67 21.57 -5.34
CA PHE A 74 15.50 20.16 -4.94
C PHE A 74 16.11 19.91 -3.57
N ALA A 75 17.31 20.41 -3.29
CA ALA A 75 17.94 20.26 -1.98
C ALA A 75 17.08 20.82 -0.85
N ASN A 76 16.45 21.99 -1.06
CA ASN A 76 15.51 22.57 -0.11
C ASN A 76 14.25 21.72 0.07
N LYS A 77 13.68 21.15 -1.01
CA LYS A 77 12.54 20.23 -0.92
C LYS A 77 12.89 18.97 -0.15
N ALA A 78 14.02 18.34 -0.47
CA ALA A 78 14.51 17.14 0.22
C ALA A 78 14.74 17.42 1.71
N LYS A 79 15.38 18.56 2.03
CA LYS A 79 15.58 19.01 3.42
C LYS A 79 14.24 19.19 4.15
N LYS A 80 13.28 19.88 3.52
CA LYS A 80 11.94 20.07 4.07
C LYS A 80 11.22 18.74 4.33
N TYR A 81 11.35 17.77 3.41
CA TYR A 81 10.76 16.44 3.60
C TYR A 81 11.37 15.73 4.81
N VAL A 82 12.70 15.76 4.96
CA VAL A 82 13.39 15.16 6.11
C VAL A 82 13.06 15.87 7.42
N GLU A 83 12.85 17.19 7.41
CA GLU A 83 12.52 17.99 8.61
C GLU A 83 11.05 17.85 9.02
N GLU A 84 10.12 17.79 8.06
CA GLU A 84 8.68 17.81 8.34
C GLU A 84 8.04 16.42 8.42
N LYS A 85 8.67 15.37 7.85
CA LYS A 85 8.13 14.02 7.83
C LYS A 85 8.93 13.09 8.74
N ASP A 86 8.22 12.41 9.63
CA ASP A 86 8.77 11.35 10.49
C ASP A 86 8.95 10.05 9.70
N PHE A 87 9.95 9.94 8.83
CA PHE A 87 10.10 8.78 7.93
C PHE A 87 10.45 7.46 8.65
N SER A 88 9.90 6.34 8.17
CA SER A 88 10.32 5.00 8.60
C SER A 88 11.80 4.72 8.31
N HIS A 89 12.35 3.69 8.93
CA HIS A 89 13.74 3.30 8.67
C HIS A 89 13.95 2.95 7.19
N GLN A 90 13.03 2.22 6.55
CA GLN A 90 13.13 1.89 5.13
C GLN A 90 13.10 3.15 4.25
N ALA A 91 12.18 4.08 4.52
CA ALA A 91 12.13 5.36 3.80
C ALA A 91 13.45 6.13 3.93
N ASN A 92 14.01 6.21 5.15
CA ASN A 92 15.31 6.84 5.39
C ASN A 92 16.48 6.18 4.63
N GLN A 93 16.47 4.84 4.50
CA GLN A 93 17.50 4.13 3.71
C GLN A 93 17.40 4.48 2.22
N ILE A 94 16.17 4.50 1.67
CA ILE A 94 15.93 4.84 0.27
C ILE A 94 16.31 6.31 0.00
N LEU A 95 15.99 7.22 0.91
CA LEU A 95 16.39 8.64 0.82
C LEU A 95 17.91 8.83 0.79
N LYS A 96 18.67 8.05 1.57
CA LYS A 96 20.14 8.10 1.55
C LYS A 96 20.71 7.68 0.20
N LEU A 97 20.18 6.62 -0.40
CA LEU A 97 20.56 6.18 -1.75
C LEU A 97 20.22 7.24 -2.80
N TYR A 98 19.12 7.96 -2.60
CA TYR A 98 18.67 9.02 -3.49
C TYR A 98 19.62 10.23 -3.52
N ASN A 99 20.22 10.59 -2.39
CA ASN A 99 21.17 11.72 -2.29
C ASN A 99 22.53 11.45 -2.97
N LEU A 100 22.94 10.17 -3.11
CA LEU A 100 24.27 9.79 -3.60
C LEU A 100 24.44 9.88 -5.13
N THR A 101 23.35 9.99 -5.90
CA THR A 101 23.38 9.94 -7.38
C THR A 101 23.30 11.31 -8.05
N MET A 102 23.42 12.41 -7.30
CA MET A 102 23.30 13.78 -7.83
C MET A 102 24.49 14.20 -8.70
N ARG A 103 24.38 13.88 -9.98
CA ARG A 103 24.80 14.77 -11.06
C ARG A 103 23.53 15.16 -11.84
N VAL A 104 23.68 15.87 -12.94
CA VAL A 104 22.77 15.78 -14.09
C VAL A 104 21.53 16.69 -14.15
N ASN A 105 20.95 16.66 -15.34
CA ASN A 105 20.06 17.60 -16.03
C ASN A 105 18.66 17.71 -15.40
N ARG A 106 17.85 18.64 -15.92
CA ARG A 106 16.49 18.95 -15.47
C ARG A 106 15.52 17.75 -15.41
N LEU A 107 15.68 16.75 -16.29
CA LEU A 107 14.84 15.55 -16.27
C LEU A 107 15.18 14.67 -15.05
N GLU A 108 16.46 14.49 -14.73
CA GLU A 108 16.87 13.73 -13.54
C GLU A 108 16.39 14.41 -12.25
N LEU A 109 16.40 15.75 -12.20
CA LEU A 109 15.84 16.50 -11.07
C LEU A 109 14.31 16.31 -10.94
N LEU A 110 13.57 16.27 -12.06
CA LEU A 110 12.13 16.01 -12.02
C LEU A 110 11.83 14.58 -11.53
N LYS A 111 12.57 13.58 -12.02
CA LYS A 111 12.48 12.21 -11.53
C LYS A 111 12.76 12.13 -10.02
N ALA A 112 13.71 12.94 -9.55
CA ALA A 112 14.03 13.08 -8.14
C ALA A 112 12.91 13.65 -7.29
N SER A 113 12.34 14.78 -7.68
CA SER A 113 11.20 15.34 -6.97
C SER A 113 10.04 14.35 -6.88
N ILE A 114 9.77 13.60 -7.95
CA ILE A 114 8.71 12.59 -7.99
C ILE A 114 9.06 11.38 -7.11
N GLY A 115 10.31 10.94 -7.12
CA GLY A 115 10.80 9.89 -6.24
C GLY A 115 10.53 10.21 -4.77
N LEU A 116 10.74 11.46 -4.34
CA LEU A 116 10.42 11.90 -2.98
C LEU A 116 8.92 11.81 -2.66
N GLU A 117 8.04 12.20 -3.59
CA GLU A 117 6.58 12.07 -3.39
C GLU A 117 6.16 10.61 -3.23
N LEU A 118 6.74 9.71 -4.04
CA LEU A 118 6.45 8.29 -3.95
C LEU A 118 6.96 7.67 -2.65
N ILE A 119 8.16 8.05 -2.19
CA ILE A 119 8.69 7.60 -0.89
C ILE A 119 7.74 8.05 0.24
N ALA A 120 7.30 9.31 0.22
CA ALA A 120 6.39 9.84 1.23
C ALA A 120 5.03 9.11 1.22
N LEU A 121 4.45 8.90 0.05
CA LEU A 121 3.21 8.15 -0.12
C LEU A 121 3.32 6.73 0.46
N PHE A 122 4.35 5.98 0.06
CA PHE A 122 4.48 4.57 0.46
C PHE A 122 4.88 4.40 1.92
N ASP A 123 5.60 5.36 2.50
CA ASP A 123 5.83 5.44 3.95
C ASP A 123 4.51 5.64 4.72
N GLU A 124 3.66 6.57 4.27
CA GLU A 124 2.35 6.80 4.88
C GLU A 124 1.41 5.57 4.74
N LEU A 125 1.42 4.91 3.58
CA LEU A 125 0.69 3.66 3.38
C LEU A 125 1.22 2.55 4.29
N GLY A 126 2.53 2.42 4.45
CA GLY A 126 3.14 1.42 5.32
C GLY A 126 2.76 1.59 6.79
N LYS A 127 2.74 2.83 7.28
CA LYS A 127 2.25 3.16 8.63
C LYS A 127 0.77 2.88 8.79
N TYR A 128 -0.04 3.27 7.80
CA TYR A 128 -1.47 2.98 7.81
C TYR A 128 -1.74 1.49 7.90
N PHE A 129 -1.08 0.68 7.05
CA PHE A 129 -1.20 -0.78 7.03
C PHE A 129 -0.78 -1.38 8.37
N SER A 130 0.37 -0.99 8.90
CA SER A 130 0.89 -1.50 10.17
C SER A 130 -0.10 -1.26 11.31
N LYS A 131 -0.70 -0.06 11.37
CA LYS A 131 -1.74 0.26 12.34
C LYS A 131 -2.98 -0.61 12.14
N GLN A 132 -3.52 -0.68 10.92
CA GLN A 132 -4.73 -1.46 10.66
C GLN A 132 -4.54 -2.94 10.94
N LEU A 133 -3.41 -3.54 10.55
CA LEU A 133 -3.13 -4.95 10.83
C LEU A 133 -2.97 -5.21 12.34
N THR A 134 -2.40 -4.28 13.09
CA THR A 134 -2.31 -4.36 14.56
C THR A 134 -3.69 -4.30 15.21
N ASP A 135 -4.54 -3.36 14.77
CA ASP A 135 -5.90 -3.19 15.28
C ASP A 135 -6.74 -4.44 14.97
N THR A 136 -6.72 -4.92 13.72
CA THR A 136 -7.38 -6.17 13.31
C THR A 136 -6.90 -7.37 14.12
N ALA A 137 -5.60 -7.50 14.36
CA ALA A 137 -5.05 -8.60 15.13
C ALA A 137 -5.60 -8.58 16.57
N LEU A 138 -5.62 -7.41 17.20
CA LEU A 138 -6.16 -7.25 18.55
C LEU A 138 -7.66 -7.58 18.61
N GLU A 139 -8.44 -7.12 17.64
CA GLU A 139 -9.87 -7.41 17.54
C GLU A 139 -10.13 -8.90 17.35
N GLU A 140 -9.38 -9.58 16.49
CA GLU A 140 -9.57 -11.01 16.24
C GLU A 140 -9.19 -11.86 17.46
N TYR A 141 -8.10 -11.52 18.17
CA TYR A 141 -7.77 -12.21 19.43
C TYR A 141 -8.89 -12.07 20.47
N LYS A 142 -9.44 -10.86 20.62
CA LYS A 142 -10.58 -10.63 21.53
C LYS A 142 -11.82 -11.41 21.09
N ARG A 143 -12.10 -11.44 19.78
CA ARG A 143 -13.22 -12.19 19.21
C ARG A 143 -13.07 -13.68 19.51
N GLN A 144 -11.93 -14.28 19.18
CA GLN A 144 -11.66 -15.69 19.41
C GLN A 144 -11.69 -16.06 20.89
N ALA A 145 -11.13 -15.21 21.77
CA ALA A 145 -11.22 -15.42 23.20
C ALA A 145 -12.67 -15.41 23.70
N GLY A 146 -13.51 -14.51 23.19
CA GLY A 146 -14.94 -14.46 23.50
C GLY A 146 -15.74 -15.64 22.96
N ILE A 147 -15.36 -16.19 21.80
CA ILE A 147 -16.02 -17.36 21.19
C ILE A 147 -15.64 -18.64 21.94
N LEU A 148 -14.35 -18.83 22.22
CA LEU A 148 -13.78 -20.07 22.76
C LEU A 148 -13.67 -20.07 24.29
N GLY A 149 -14.02 -18.96 24.95
CA GLY A 149 -13.89 -18.81 26.40
C GLY A 149 -12.44 -18.76 26.90
N LEU A 150 -11.50 -18.34 26.04
CA LEU A 150 -10.08 -18.25 26.40
C LEU A 150 -9.84 -17.04 27.32
N SER A 151 -8.95 -17.21 28.30
CA SER A 151 -8.52 -16.10 29.15
C SER A 151 -7.66 -15.09 28.39
N VAL A 152 -7.87 -13.80 28.66
CA VAL A 152 -7.01 -12.73 28.15
C VAL A 152 -5.69 -12.73 28.96
N PRO A 153 -4.51 -12.71 28.31
CA PRO A 153 -3.24 -12.63 29.03
C PRO A 153 -3.12 -11.34 29.85
N LYS A 154 -2.47 -11.40 31.02
CA LYS A 154 -2.29 -10.23 31.91
C LYS A 154 -1.59 -9.03 31.24
N GLY A 155 -0.75 -9.26 30.23
CA GLY A 155 -0.08 -8.23 29.43
C GLY A 155 -0.76 -7.89 28.11
N GLY A 156 -1.98 -8.39 27.86
CA GLY A 156 -2.66 -8.28 26.57
C GLY A 156 -2.06 -9.19 25.49
N TYR A 157 -2.29 -8.85 24.22
CA TYR A 157 -1.90 -9.67 23.06
C TYR A 157 -0.64 -9.15 22.33
N SER A 158 0.10 -8.20 22.90
CA SER A 158 1.14 -7.45 22.17
C SER A 158 2.25 -8.34 21.60
N GLU A 159 2.72 -9.34 22.34
CA GLU A 159 3.76 -10.28 21.89
C GLU A 159 3.24 -11.21 20.78
N GLN A 160 2.02 -11.70 20.93
CA GLN A 160 1.38 -12.59 19.96
C GLN A 160 1.07 -11.85 18.66
N ILE A 161 0.57 -10.62 18.76
CA ILE A 161 0.36 -9.72 17.60
C ILE A 161 1.69 -9.50 16.89
N LYS A 162 2.76 -9.15 17.62
CA LYS A 162 4.09 -8.96 17.03
C LYS A 162 4.54 -10.20 16.26
N LYS A 163 4.41 -11.38 16.87
CA LYS A 163 4.77 -12.66 16.23
C LYS A 163 3.97 -12.93 14.94
N VAL A 164 2.65 -12.69 14.95
CA VAL A 164 1.77 -12.90 13.77
C VAL A 164 2.07 -11.89 12.65
N LEU A 165 2.43 -10.66 13.00
CA LEU A 165 2.82 -9.64 12.02
C LEU A 165 4.21 -9.92 11.43
N GLU A 166 5.17 -10.37 12.24
CA GLU A 166 6.52 -10.77 11.80
C GLU A 166 6.52 -12.07 10.99
N SER A 167 5.56 -12.96 11.23
CA SER A 167 5.35 -14.18 10.44
C SER A 167 4.63 -13.93 9.11
N GLY A 168 4.64 -12.69 8.61
CA GLY A 168 3.96 -12.22 7.39
C GLY A 168 4.15 -13.12 6.16
N PHE A 169 3.36 -12.92 5.11
CA PHE A 169 3.44 -13.73 3.89
C PHE A 169 4.85 -13.70 3.30
N LYS A 170 5.59 -14.79 3.45
CA LYS A 170 6.89 -15.00 2.82
C LYS A 170 6.65 -15.67 1.48
N SER A 171 7.14 -15.07 0.41
CA SER A 171 7.25 -15.71 -0.90
C SER A 171 8.72 -15.84 -1.28
N GLU A 172 9.05 -16.67 -2.27
CA GLU A 172 10.43 -16.87 -2.74
C GLU A 172 11.21 -15.55 -2.94
N ASN A 173 10.51 -14.47 -3.33
CA ASN A 173 11.11 -13.17 -3.61
C ASN A 173 10.89 -12.08 -2.53
N PHE A 174 10.07 -12.33 -1.50
CA PHE A 174 9.69 -11.29 -0.52
C PHE A 174 9.64 -11.84 0.90
N THR A 175 10.33 -11.16 1.82
CA THR A 175 10.48 -11.59 3.22
C THR A 175 9.43 -11.00 4.16
N SER A 176 8.71 -9.96 3.73
CA SER A 176 7.63 -9.32 4.49
C SER A 176 6.61 -8.62 3.58
N PHE A 177 5.44 -8.29 4.14
CA PHE A 177 4.45 -7.45 3.44
C PHE A 177 5.00 -6.05 3.12
N SER A 178 5.88 -5.53 3.98
CA SER A 178 6.52 -4.22 3.80
C SER A 178 7.39 -4.22 2.55
N ASP A 179 8.15 -5.30 2.32
CA ASP A 179 8.99 -5.44 1.12
C ASP A 179 8.14 -5.43 -0.15
N ARG A 180 6.97 -6.08 -0.13
CA ARG A 180 6.03 -6.09 -1.26
C ARG A 180 5.40 -4.72 -1.49
N LEU A 181 5.08 -3.98 -0.43
CA LEU A 181 4.58 -2.61 -0.55
C LEU A 181 5.64 -1.69 -1.20
N TRP A 182 6.90 -1.80 -0.77
CA TRP A 182 8.02 -1.04 -1.37
C TRP A 182 8.35 -1.49 -2.80
N GLN A 183 8.16 -2.77 -3.14
CA GLN A 183 8.28 -3.23 -4.53
C GLN A 183 7.31 -2.49 -5.45
N TYR A 184 6.04 -2.34 -5.05
CA TYR A 184 5.07 -1.56 -5.83
C TYR A 184 5.47 -0.10 -5.96
N GLN A 185 6.15 0.47 -4.96
CA GLN A 185 6.74 1.81 -5.06
C GLN A 185 7.77 1.88 -6.18
N PHE A 186 8.71 0.93 -6.22
CA PHE A 186 9.76 0.87 -7.23
C PHE A 186 9.21 0.66 -8.64
N GLU A 187 8.22 -0.21 -8.80
CA GLU A 187 7.52 -0.45 -10.07
C GLU A 187 6.83 0.83 -10.57
N LEU A 188 6.06 1.48 -9.70
CA LEU A 188 5.37 2.73 -10.02
C LEU A 188 6.37 3.84 -10.39
N LYS A 189 7.48 3.95 -9.65
CA LYS A 189 8.55 4.90 -9.95
C LYS A 189 9.12 4.64 -11.35
N ALA A 190 9.46 3.40 -11.67
CA ALA A 190 10.00 3.04 -12.97
C ALA A 190 9.04 3.36 -14.12
N ASP A 191 7.74 3.13 -13.93
CA ASP A 191 6.73 3.44 -14.94
C ASP A 191 6.53 4.94 -15.15
N ILE A 192 6.53 5.73 -14.08
CA ILE A 192 6.50 7.20 -14.18
C ILE A 192 7.79 7.72 -14.83
N GLU A 193 8.96 7.15 -14.53
CA GLU A 193 10.22 7.53 -15.19
C GLU A 193 10.19 7.27 -16.70
N LYS A 194 9.71 6.10 -17.13
CA LYS A 194 9.52 5.78 -18.55
C LYS A 194 8.57 6.77 -19.21
N LEU A 195 7.47 7.13 -18.53
CA LEU A 195 6.51 8.12 -19.00
C LEU A 195 7.19 9.48 -19.21
N LEU A 196 7.96 9.95 -18.23
CA LEU A 196 8.67 11.24 -18.31
C LEU A 196 9.70 11.27 -19.44
N ILE A 197 10.53 10.23 -19.56
CA ILE A 197 11.53 10.11 -20.63
C ILE A 197 10.84 10.22 -21.99
N ARG A 198 9.80 9.41 -22.23
CA ARG A 198 9.05 9.43 -23.51
C ARG A 198 8.46 10.82 -23.80
N SER A 199 7.96 11.49 -22.77
CA SER A 199 7.32 12.81 -22.91
C SER A 199 8.32 13.89 -23.29
N VAL A 200 9.48 13.88 -22.64
CA VAL A 200 10.62 14.76 -22.94
C VAL A 200 11.12 14.52 -24.36
N THR A 201 11.40 13.27 -24.74
CA THR A 201 11.85 12.92 -26.09
C THR A 201 10.88 13.37 -27.17
N GLN A 202 9.56 13.30 -26.90
CA GLN A 202 8.52 13.68 -27.85
C GLN A 202 8.13 15.17 -27.81
N GLY A 203 8.63 15.96 -26.85
CA GLY A 203 8.19 17.33 -26.61
C GLY A 203 6.69 17.44 -26.27
N LYS A 204 6.10 16.40 -25.67
CA LYS A 204 4.66 16.36 -25.38
C LYS A 204 4.33 17.25 -24.18
N ASN A 205 3.39 18.17 -24.36
CA ASN A 205 2.94 19.07 -23.30
C ASN A 205 2.59 18.29 -21.99
N PRO A 206 3.11 18.70 -20.82
CA PRO A 206 2.87 18.09 -19.51
C PRO A 206 1.39 17.87 -19.16
N LYS A 207 0.50 18.75 -19.62
CA LYS A 207 -0.94 18.61 -19.42
C LYS A 207 -1.51 17.35 -20.09
N LYS A 208 -0.87 16.86 -21.15
CA LYS A 208 -1.23 15.59 -21.81
C LYS A 208 -0.72 14.35 -21.06
N LEU A 209 0.05 14.52 -19.99
CA LEU A 209 0.54 13.42 -19.15
C LEU A 209 -0.45 13.05 -18.04
N ALA A 210 -1.34 13.97 -17.66
CA ALA A 210 -2.31 13.73 -16.59
C ALA A 210 -3.16 12.45 -16.80
N PRO A 211 -3.69 12.15 -18.01
CA PRO A 211 -4.40 10.89 -18.24
C PRO A 211 -3.50 9.65 -18.11
N GLN A 212 -2.21 9.75 -18.46
CA GLN A 212 -1.27 8.63 -18.36
C GLN A 212 -0.84 8.40 -16.91
N LEU A 213 -0.66 9.48 -16.14
CA LEU A 213 -0.38 9.40 -14.72
C LEU A 213 -1.55 8.76 -13.95
N LYS A 214 -2.80 9.14 -14.31
CA LYS A 214 -4.03 8.49 -13.81
C LYS A 214 -4.05 6.99 -14.08
N LYS A 215 -3.63 6.56 -15.26
CA LYS A 215 -3.54 5.13 -15.61
C LYS A 215 -2.67 4.35 -14.61
N TYR A 216 -1.54 4.90 -14.19
CA TYR A 216 -0.60 4.22 -13.27
C TYR A 216 -1.00 4.32 -11.79
N LEU A 217 -1.72 5.37 -11.40
CA LEU A 217 -2.07 5.63 -10.01
C LEU A 217 -3.51 5.27 -9.67
N THR A 218 -4.51 5.85 -10.35
CA THR A 218 -5.91 5.91 -9.85
C THR A 218 -6.99 5.33 -10.77
N ASP A 219 -6.71 5.08 -12.05
CA ASP A 219 -7.73 4.55 -12.97
C ASP A 219 -8.22 3.15 -12.54
N LYS A 220 -9.26 2.62 -13.18
CA LYS A 220 -9.68 1.23 -12.94
C LYS A 220 -8.84 0.29 -13.79
N GLY A 221 -8.11 -0.64 -13.18
CA GLY A 221 -7.31 -1.63 -13.90
C GLY A 221 -6.44 -2.48 -12.98
N ARG A 222 -6.06 -3.68 -13.44
CA ARG A 222 -5.22 -4.62 -12.65
C ARG A 222 -3.75 -4.21 -12.56
N GLU A 223 -3.33 -3.21 -13.33
CA GLU A 223 -1.92 -2.82 -13.53
C GLU A 223 -1.54 -1.50 -12.83
N ASN A 224 -2.37 -0.99 -11.91
CA ASN A 224 -2.09 0.27 -11.23
C ASN A 224 -1.84 0.12 -9.73
N ALA A 225 -1.20 1.15 -9.17
CA ALA A 225 -0.81 1.18 -7.77
C ALA A 225 -2.00 1.02 -6.82
N THR A 226 -3.15 1.62 -7.15
CA THR A 226 -4.39 1.47 -6.38
C THR A 226 -4.78 0.00 -6.22
N TYR A 227 -4.87 -0.74 -7.32
CA TYR A 227 -5.26 -2.14 -7.29
C TYR A 227 -4.27 -3.03 -6.53
N ASN A 228 -2.97 -2.81 -6.75
CA ASN A 228 -1.91 -3.60 -6.11
C ASN A 228 -1.86 -3.39 -4.59
N VAL A 229 -1.91 -2.13 -4.14
CA VAL A 229 -1.90 -1.78 -2.72
C VAL A 229 -3.19 -2.26 -2.04
N GLN A 230 -4.35 -2.13 -2.68
CA GLN A 230 -5.62 -2.62 -2.14
C GLN A 230 -5.60 -4.13 -1.92
N ARG A 231 -5.20 -4.91 -2.92
CA ARG A 231 -5.14 -6.37 -2.77
C ARG A 231 -4.16 -6.81 -1.71
N LEU A 232 -3.03 -6.11 -1.58
CA LEU A 232 -2.06 -6.39 -0.53
C LEU A 232 -2.69 -6.21 0.85
N MET A 233 -3.43 -5.12 1.07
CA MET A 233 -4.11 -4.86 2.35
C MET A 233 -5.10 -5.96 2.71
N ILE A 234 -5.98 -6.31 1.76
CA ILE A 234 -7.01 -7.34 1.98
C ILE A 234 -6.35 -8.68 2.28
N THR A 235 -5.37 -9.08 1.47
CA THR A 235 -4.68 -10.36 1.62
C THR A 235 -3.98 -10.48 2.98
N GLU A 236 -3.26 -9.44 3.41
CA GLU A 236 -2.59 -9.47 4.72
C GLU A 236 -3.56 -9.41 5.89
N THR A 237 -4.68 -8.68 5.76
CA THR A 237 -5.74 -8.64 6.77
C THR A 237 -6.34 -10.03 6.98
N THR A 238 -6.74 -10.70 5.89
CA THR A 238 -7.25 -12.08 5.94
C THR A 238 -6.21 -13.03 6.53
N ARG A 239 -4.94 -12.93 6.13
CA ARG A 239 -3.86 -13.78 6.67
C ARG A 239 -3.70 -13.61 8.18
N VAL A 240 -3.68 -12.37 8.68
CA VAL A 240 -3.58 -12.08 10.11
C VAL A 240 -4.76 -12.70 10.87
N GLN A 241 -5.98 -12.52 10.37
CA GLN A 241 -7.18 -13.10 10.98
C GLN A 241 -7.12 -14.63 11.01
N THR A 242 -6.80 -15.29 9.89
CA THR A 242 -6.69 -16.75 9.81
C THR A 242 -5.60 -17.29 10.72
N ALA A 243 -4.43 -16.64 10.80
CA ALA A 243 -3.34 -17.07 11.68
C ALA A 243 -3.75 -17.02 13.16
N ILE A 244 -4.50 -15.99 13.56
CA ILE A 244 -5.00 -15.85 14.93
C ILE A 244 -6.09 -16.88 15.23
N GLN A 245 -6.98 -17.14 14.28
CA GLN A 245 -7.99 -18.20 14.39
C GLN A 245 -7.32 -19.56 14.60
N GLU A 246 -6.35 -19.90 13.76
CA GLU A 246 -5.60 -21.15 13.86
C GLU A 246 -4.90 -21.28 15.22
N GLU A 247 -4.19 -20.24 15.67
CA GLU A 247 -3.54 -20.23 16.99
C GLU A 247 -4.56 -20.39 18.13
N SER A 248 -5.72 -19.75 18.02
CA SER A 248 -6.78 -19.80 19.02
C SER A 248 -7.43 -21.18 19.09
N TYR A 249 -7.67 -21.81 17.94
CA TYR A 249 -8.17 -23.18 17.84
C TYR A 249 -7.19 -24.17 18.47
N LYS A 250 -5.88 -24.00 18.23
CA LYS A 250 -4.85 -24.82 18.88
C LYS A 250 -4.85 -24.66 20.39
N LYS A 251 -5.02 -23.44 20.91
CA LYS A 251 -5.09 -23.18 22.36
C LYS A 251 -6.35 -23.71 23.03
N ALA A 252 -7.43 -23.83 22.27
CA ALA A 252 -8.71 -24.34 22.74
C ALA A 252 -8.89 -25.85 22.48
N ASP A 253 -7.83 -26.55 22.05
CA ASP A 253 -7.84 -27.98 21.71
C ASP A 253 -8.95 -28.37 20.71
N ILE A 254 -9.23 -27.49 19.73
CA ILE A 254 -10.21 -27.74 18.67
C ILE A 254 -9.59 -28.65 17.59
N GLU A 255 -10.23 -29.79 17.33
CA GLU A 255 -9.74 -30.75 16.34
C GLU A 255 -10.21 -30.47 14.91
N SER A 256 -11.43 -29.92 14.78
CA SER A 256 -12.06 -29.67 13.49
C SER A 256 -12.91 -28.40 13.52
N TYR A 257 -13.00 -27.73 12.39
CA TYR A 257 -13.83 -26.55 12.19
C TYR A 257 -14.65 -26.67 10.91
N GLU A 258 -15.78 -25.99 10.88
CA GLU A 258 -16.57 -25.82 9.68
C GLU A 258 -16.16 -24.53 8.97
N TYR A 259 -15.89 -24.62 7.66
CA TYR A 259 -15.58 -23.45 6.84
C TYR A 259 -16.86 -22.73 6.42
N ILE A 260 -16.97 -21.45 6.78
CA ILE A 260 -18.07 -20.57 6.36
C ILE A 260 -17.51 -19.59 5.33
N ALA A 261 -17.96 -19.72 4.08
CA ALA A 261 -17.50 -18.84 3.01
C ALA A 261 -18.08 -17.43 3.18
N GLU A 262 -17.27 -16.41 2.88
CA GLU A 262 -17.77 -15.04 2.80
C GLU A 262 -18.83 -14.87 1.67
N PRO A 263 -19.75 -13.91 1.77
CA PRO A 263 -20.80 -13.70 0.76
C PRO A 263 -20.27 -13.43 -0.65
N SER A 264 -19.08 -12.83 -0.77
CA SER A 264 -18.41 -12.50 -2.03
C SER A 264 -17.38 -13.53 -2.49
N ALA A 265 -17.33 -14.71 -1.86
CA ALA A 265 -16.32 -15.71 -2.13
C ALA A 265 -16.29 -16.10 -3.62
N CYS A 266 -15.08 -16.27 -4.16
CA CYS A 266 -14.93 -16.76 -5.53
C CYS A 266 -15.48 -18.20 -5.66
N PRO A 267 -15.77 -18.71 -6.86
CA PRO A 267 -16.34 -20.05 -7.04
C PRO A 267 -15.53 -21.17 -6.38
N ILE A 268 -14.21 -21.02 -6.29
CA ILE A 268 -13.32 -21.98 -5.64
C ILE A 268 -13.53 -21.98 -4.13
N CYS A 269 -13.49 -20.81 -3.48
CA CYS A 269 -13.69 -20.68 -2.03
C CYS A 269 -15.14 -20.96 -1.63
N GLY A 270 -16.12 -20.53 -2.44
CA GLY A 270 -17.54 -20.78 -2.20
C GLY A 270 -17.90 -22.27 -2.22
N ALA A 271 -17.22 -23.06 -3.05
CA ALA A 271 -17.38 -24.52 -3.08
C ALA A 271 -16.87 -25.24 -1.81
N LEU A 272 -16.18 -24.54 -0.91
CA LEU A 272 -15.77 -25.06 0.39
C LEU A 272 -16.79 -24.76 1.50
N ASN A 273 -17.81 -23.93 1.23
CA ASN A 273 -18.79 -23.53 2.24
C ASN A 273 -19.48 -24.75 2.87
N GLY A 274 -19.50 -24.77 4.19
CA GLY A 274 -20.10 -25.82 5.01
C GLY A 274 -19.30 -27.11 5.11
N LYS A 275 -18.10 -27.17 4.53
CA LYS A 275 -17.21 -28.34 4.69
C LYS A 275 -16.50 -28.29 6.03
N ILE A 276 -16.29 -29.47 6.62
CA ILE A 276 -15.54 -29.64 7.86
C ILE A 276 -14.10 -29.99 7.51
N PHE A 277 -13.15 -29.30 8.15
CA PHE A 277 -11.72 -29.51 8.01
C PHE A 277 -11.11 -29.86 9.37
N LYS A 278 -10.06 -30.68 9.37
CA LYS A 278 -9.25 -30.89 10.58
C LYS A 278 -8.22 -29.78 10.70
N LEU A 279 -7.92 -29.35 11.91
CA LEU A 279 -6.93 -28.30 12.15
C LEU A 279 -5.49 -28.73 11.81
N LYS A 280 -5.24 -30.04 11.68
CA LYS A 280 -3.93 -30.61 11.35
C LYS A 280 -3.70 -30.82 9.85
N ASP A 281 -4.72 -30.63 9.02
CA ASP A 281 -4.65 -30.74 7.56
C ASP A 281 -4.23 -29.40 6.93
#